data_AF-A0A920A4G8-F1
#
_entry.id   AF-A0A920A4G8-F1
#
_cell.length_a   1.000
_cell.length_b   1.000
_cell.length_c   1.000
_cell.angle_alpha   90.00
_cell.angle_beta   90.00
_cell.angle_gamma   90.00
#
_symmetry.space_group_name_H-M   'P 1'
#
loop_
_entity.id
_entity.type
_entity.pdbx_description
1 polymer ?
#
loop_
_entity_poly.entity_id
_entity_poly.type
_entity_poly.pdbx_seq_one_letter_code
_entity_poly.pdbx_strand_id
1 'polypeptide(L)'
;MSSILNDWEKFCDELKASGKLITENSDNEVHQLEGFRYLLRLLRLSTEMYFEHSSINHPSFYCLSHETGKIGADNPDNHYLNANINSEMNYRVYGDVGDVAYLSFGLKENRYSIDGTMISHDEIELDNMITDENNSFELILSKENNDYKNF
;
A
#
# COMPACT_ATOMS: atom_id res chain seq x y z
N MET A 1 -10.56 -26.91 -19.51
CA MET A 1 -9.78 -25.67 -19.66
C MET A 1 -8.61 -25.72 -18.70
N SER A 2 -7.47 -25.11 -19.03
CA SER A 2 -6.32 -25.03 -18.10
C SER A 2 -6.71 -24.23 -16.86
N SER A 3 -6.10 -24.53 -15.70
CA SER A 3 -6.41 -23.82 -14.46
C SER A 3 -6.20 -22.31 -14.59
N ILE A 4 -5.14 -21.90 -15.31
CA ILE A 4 -4.80 -20.49 -15.54
C ILE A 4 -5.90 -19.74 -16.30
N LEU A 5 -6.49 -20.36 -17.32
CA LEU A 5 -7.58 -19.72 -18.04
C LEU A 5 -8.81 -19.54 -17.15
N ASN A 6 -9.13 -20.54 -16.33
CA ASN A 6 -10.23 -20.42 -15.36
C ASN A 6 -9.97 -19.31 -14.33
N ASP A 7 -8.73 -19.17 -13.84
CA ASP A 7 -8.35 -18.11 -12.90
C ASP A 7 -8.47 -16.72 -13.55
N TRP A 8 -8.06 -16.59 -14.80
CA TRP A 8 -8.23 -15.37 -15.59
C TRP A 8 -9.70 -15.01 -15.81
N GLU A 9 -10.52 -15.99 -16.20
CA GLU A 9 -11.97 -15.81 -16.38
C GLU A 9 -12.63 -15.37 -15.07
N LYS A 10 -12.28 -16.02 -13.94
CA LYS A 10 -12.77 -15.65 -12.61
C LYS A 10 -12.38 -14.21 -12.24
N PHE A 11 -11.13 -13.82 -12.46
CA PHE A 11 -10.67 -12.45 -12.23
C PHE A 11 -11.50 -11.43 -13.02
N CYS A 12 -11.75 -11.69 -14.31
CA CYS A 12 -12.56 -10.82 -15.15
C CYS A 12 -14.02 -10.75 -14.67
N ASP A 13 -14.57 -11.87 -14.20
CA ASP A 13 -15.92 -11.94 -13.66
C ASP A 13 -16.08 -11.15 -12.35
N GLU A 14 -15.09 -11.20 -11.45
CA GLU A 14 -15.07 -10.42 -10.21
C GLU A 14 -14.91 -8.91 -10.48
N LEU A 15 -14.05 -8.54 -11.44
CA LEU A 15 -13.91 -7.14 -11.88
C LEU A 15 -15.23 -6.61 -12.47
N LYS A 16 -15.90 -7.39 -13.32
CA LYS A 16 -17.22 -7.07 -13.87
C LYS A 16 -18.26 -6.93 -12.77
N ALA A 17 -18.26 -7.83 -11.78
CA ALA A 17 -19.19 -7.77 -10.65
C ALA A 17 -19.01 -6.49 -9.81
N SER A 18 -17.77 -6.03 -9.64
CA SER A 18 -17.46 -4.79 -8.92
C SER A 18 -18.10 -3.54 -9.55
N GLY A 19 -18.34 -3.54 -10.87
CA GLY A 19 -19.07 -2.46 -11.54
C GLY A 19 -20.53 -2.30 -11.07
N LYS A 20 -21.14 -3.35 -10.52
CA LYS A 20 -22.50 -3.27 -9.94
C LYS A 20 -22.52 -2.39 -8.70
N LEU A 21 -21.50 -2.51 -7.84
CA LEU A 21 -21.36 -1.68 -6.64
C LEU A 21 -21.32 -0.20 -6.98
N ILE A 22 -20.62 0.18 -8.05
CA ILE A 22 -20.60 1.57 -8.53
C ILE A 22 -22.02 2.03 -8.88
N THR A 23 -22.74 1.23 -9.65
CA THR A 23 -24.10 1.58 -10.10
C THR A 23 -25.09 1.69 -8.93
N GLU A 24 -25.00 0.78 -7.96
CA GLU A 24 -25.88 0.73 -6.80
C GLU A 24 -25.64 1.86 -5.78
N ASN A 25 -24.43 2.42 -5.75
CA ASN A 25 -24.02 3.43 -4.77
C ASN A 25 -23.79 4.84 -5.36
N SER A 26 -24.10 5.04 -6.64
CA SER A 26 -24.00 6.36 -7.28
C SER A 26 -25.33 7.09 -7.19
N ASP A 27 -25.32 8.33 -6.71
CA ASP A 27 -26.50 9.20 -6.60
C ASP A 27 -26.75 10.03 -7.88
N ASN A 28 -25.75 10.16 -8.75
CA ASN A 28 -25.81 10.93 -10.00
C ASN A 28 -24.83 10.40 -11.06
N GLU A 29 -24.96 10.90 -12.29
CA GLU A 29 -24.17 10.48 -13.44
C GLU A 29 -22.67 10.74 -13.27
N VAL A 30 -22.28 11.87 -12.68
CA VAL A 30 -20.86 12.20 -12.44
C VAL A 30 -20.25 11.20 -11.47
N HIS A 31 -20.93 10.88 -10.37
CA HIS A 31 -20.45 9.88 -9.42
C HIS A 31 -20.35 8.49 -10.03
N GLN A 32 -21.27 8.11 -10.92
CA GLN A 32 -21.20 6.85 -11.64
C GLN A 32 -19.97 6.79 -12.56
N LEU A 33 -19.75 7.82 -13.37
CA LEU A 33 -18.59 7.90 -14.26
C LEU A 33 -17.27 7.91 -13.49
N GLU A 34 -17.19 8.69 -12.40
CA GLU A 34 -16.03 8.72 -11.52
C GLU A 34 -15.81 7.40 -10.79
N GLY A 35 -16.87 6.70 -10.40
CA GLY A 35 -16.79 5.39 -9.76
C GLY A 35 -16.21 4.31 -10.67
N PHE A 36 -16.60 4.29 -11.95
CA PHE A 36 -15.96 3.38 -12.92
C PHE A 36 -14.51 3.75 -13.19
N ARG A 37 -14.20 5.05 -13.26
CA ARG A 37 -12.81 5.52 -13.36
C ARG A 37 -12.01 5.13 -12.12
N TYR A 38 -12.59 5.23 -10.94
CA TYR A 38 -12.01 4.78 -9.68
C TYR A 38 -11.73 3.27 -9.67
N LEU A 39 -12.67 2.43 -10.16
CA LEU A 39 -12.44 1.00 -10.30
C LEU A 39 -11.23 0.68 -11.19
N LEU A 40 -11.04 1.41 -12.29
CA LEU A 40 -9.85 1.26 -13.15
C LEU A 40 -8.57 1.71 -12.45
N ARG A 41 -8.63 2.74 -11.60
CA ARG A 41 -7.49 3.14 -10.76
C ARG A 41 -7.12 2.04 -9.78
N LEU A 42 -8.10 1.50 -9.05
CA LEU A 42 -7.89 0.39 -8.11
C LEU A 42 -7.32 -0.85 -8.81
N LEU A 43 -7.80 -1.16 -10.01
CA LEU A 43 -7.26 -2.25 -10.81
C LEU A 43 -5.76 -2.07 -11.05
N ARG A 44 -5.31 -0.91 -11.54
CA ARG A 44 -3.88 -0.63 -11.75
C ARG A 44 -3.08 -0.77 -10.44
N LEU A 45 -3.54 -0.14 -9.37
CA LEU A 45 -2.87 -0.17 -8.07
C LEU A 45 -2.78 -1.60 -7.51
N SER A 46 -3.83 -2.40 -7.67
CA SER A 46 -3.84 -3.80 -7.27
C SER A 46 -2.83 -4.63 -8.06
N THR A 47 -2.63 -4.35 -9.35
CA THR A 47 -1.67 -5.08 -10.16
C THR A 47 -0.23 -4.75 -9.77
N GLU A 48 0.06 -3.48 -9.44
CA GLU A 48 1.35 -3.08 -8.89
C GLU A 48 1.62 -3.79 -7.56
N MET A 49 0.64 -3.82 -6.66
CA MET A 49 0.76 -4.47 -5.34
C MET A 49 0.92 -5.99 -5.41
N TYR A 50 0.10 -6.68 -6.21
CA TYR A 50 0.02 -8.14 -6.19
C TYR A 50 0.91 -8.85 -7.23
N PHE A 51 1.40 -8.15 -8.25
CA PHE A 51 2.27 -8.76 -9.27
C PHE A 51 3.66 -8.13 -9.32
N GLU A 52 3.75 -6.81 -9.45
CA GLU A 52 5.04 -6.13 -9.69
C GLU A 52 5.86 -6.01 -8.39
N HIS A 53 5.20 -5.73 -7.27
CA HIS A 53 5.82 -5.51 -5.96
C HIS A 53 5.47 -6.60 -4.93
N SER A 54 5.11 -7.81 -5.38
CA SER A 54 4.70 -8.91 -4.50
C SER A 54 5.82 -9.87 -4.08
N SER A 55 7.07 -9.61 -4.52
CA SER A 55 8.20 -10.46 -4.15
C SER A 55 8.53 -10.34 -2.67
N ILE A 56 8.21 -11.39 -1.91
CA ILE A 56 8.47 -11.52 -0.48
C ILE A 56 9.97 -11.37 -0.13
N ASN A 57 10.85 -11.80 -1.03
CA ASN A 57 12.31 -11.79 -0.84
C ASN A 57 12.99 -10.53 -1.37
N HIS A 58 12.31 -9.76 -2.22
CA HIS A 58 12.85 -8.57 -2.88
C HIS A 58 11.82 -7.44 -2.81
N PRO A 59 11.53 -6.93 -1.60
CA PRO A 59 10.59 -5.83 -1.44
C PRO A 59 11.11 -4.60 -2.16
N SER A 60 10.17 -3.80 -2.66
CA SER A 60 10.45 -2.50 -3.27
C SER A 60 9.29 -1.57 -2.96
N PHE A 61 9.59 -0.27 -2.87
CA PHE A 61 8.58 0.72 -2.61
C PHE A 61 7.71 0.99 -3.85
N TYR A 62 6.41 1.15 -3.62
CA TYR A 62 5.42 1.55 -4.63
C TYR A 62 4.35 2.46 -4.01
N CYS A 63 3.63 3.19 -4.87
CA CYS A 63 2.73 4.25 -4.45
C CYS A 63 1.25 3.88 -4.69
N LEU A 64 0.52 3.57 -3.62
CA LEU A 64 -0.91 3.24 -3.70
C LEU A 64 -1.84 4.45 -3.69
N SER A 65 -1.31 5.66 -3.52
CA SER A 65 -2.11 6.90 -3.60
C SER A 65 -1.24 8.04 -4.10
N HIS A 66 -1.60 8.57 -5.26
CA HIS A 66 -0.93 9.61 -6.02
C HIS A 66 -1.93 10.30 -6.96
N GLU A 67 -1.47 11.17 -7.85
CA GLU A 67 -2.31 12.09 -8.64
C GLU A 67 -3.38 11.36 -9.48
N THR A 68 -3.09 10.13 -9.90
CA THR A 68 -3.98 9.36 -10.79
C THR A 68 -4.44 8.03 -10.23
N GLY A 69 -4.01 7.63 -9.03
CA GLY A 69 -4.47 6.43 -8.31
C GLY A 69 -4.77 6.83 -6.86
N LYS A 70 -5.97 6.56 -6.36
CA LYS A 70 -6.46 7.14 -5.10
C LYS A 70 -7.18 6.06 -4.30
N ILE A 71 -7.04 6.05 -2.97
CA ILE A 71 -7.72 5.13 -2.07
C ILE A 71 -8.11 5.87 -0.79
N GLY A 72 -9.35 5.71 -0.33
CA GLY A 72 -9.72 5.96 1.07
C GLY A 72 -9.47 7.37 1.62
N ALA A 73 -9.87 8.42 0.88
CA ALA A 73 -9.61 9.81 1.24
C ALA A 73 -8.11 10.11 1.37
N ASP A 74 -7.37 9.84 0.29
CA ASP A 74 -5.94 10.12 0.16
C ASP A 74 -5.62 11.59 0.50
N ASN A 75 -4.60 11.80 1.32
CA ASN A 75 -4.11 13.14 1.59
C ASN A 75 -3.29 13.64 0.39
N PRO A 76 -3.71 14.71 -0.31
CA PRO A 76 -3.00 15.22 -1.47
C PRO A 76 -1.59 15.75 -1.17
N ASP A 77 -1.29 16.05 0.11
CA ASP A 77 0.02 16.55 0.53
C ASP A 77 1.02 15.43 0.87
N ASN A 78 0.58 14.17 0.88
CA ASN A 78 1.41 13.03 1.24
C ASN A 78 2.05 12.38 -0.01
N HIS A 79 3.32 12.00 0.13
CA HIS A 79 3.94 11.00 -0.74
C HIS A 79 3.83 9.61 -0.09
N TYR A 80 2.87 8.80 -0.53
CA TYR A 80 2.65 7.46 0.03
C TYR A 80 3.61 6.43 -0.58
N LEU A 81 4.35 5.72 0.25
CA LEU A 81 5.16 4.57 -0.16
C LEU A 81 4.77 3.33 0.64
N ASN A 82 4.70 2.19 -0.05
CA ASN A 82 4.29 0.90 0.48
C ASN A 82 5.31 -0.14 0.05
N ALA A 83 5.55 -1.15 0.86
CA ALA A 83 6.34 -2.32 0.48
C ALA A 83 5.73 -3.57 1.10
N ASN A 84 5.56 -4.63 0.31
CA ASN A 84 5.13 -5.92 0.84
C ASN A 84 6.32 -6.61 1.52
N ILE A 85 6.14 -7.04 2.77
CA ILE A 85 7.20 -7.68 3.56
C ILE A 85 6.73 -9.00 4.16
N ASN A 86 7.67 -9.83 4.57
CA ASN A 86 7.46 -11.09 5.29
C ASN A 86 7.80 -10.92 6.76
N SER A 87 6.85 -11.17 7.66
CA SER A 87 7.11 -11.10 9.10
C SER A 87 8.18 -12.07 9.60
N GLU A 88 8.53 -13.10 8.82
CA GLU A 88 9.59 -14.05 9.16
C GLU A 88 10.98 -13.65 8.63
N MET A 89 11.11 -12.47 8.00
CA MET A 89 12.38 -11.93 7.52
C MET A 89 12.76 -10.63 8.22
N ASN A 90 14.04 -10.27 8.11
CA ASN A 90 14.56 -9.00 8.58
C ASN A 90 14.78 -8.05 7.41
N TYR A 91 14.40 -6.79 7.58
CA TYR A 91 14.54 -5.75 6.56
C TYR A 91 15.29 -4.56 7.12
N ARG A 92 15.94 -3.82 6.22
CA ARG A 92 16.52 -2.53 6.50
C ARG A 92 15.91 -1.49 5.58
N VAL A 93 15.36 -0.43 6.16
CA VAL A 93 14.92 0.77 5.46
C VAL A 93 15.87 1.89 5.83
N TYR A 94 16.48 2.53 4.86
CA TYR A 94 17.47 3.58 5.09
C TYR A 94 17.37 4.62 4.01
N GLY A 95 17.80 5.84 4.33
CA GLY A 95 17.72 6.96 3.42
C GLY A 95 18.07 8.25 4.13
N ASP A 96 17.72 9.35 3.48
CA ASP A 96 17.84 10.71 4.01
C ASP A 96 16.45 11.27 4.26
N VAL A 97 16.27 11.99 5.36
CA VAL A 97 15.00 12.66 5.67
C VAL A 97 14.71 13.76 4.65
N GLY A 98 15.72 14.35 4.04
CA GLY A 98 15.57 15.46 3.12
C GLY A 98 15.13 16.73 3.86
N ASP A 99 14.13 17.41 3.30
CA ASP A 99 13.60 18.68 3.79
C ASP A 99 12.14 18.59 4.29
N VAL A 100 11.58 17.37 4.39
CA VAL A 100 10.21 17.18 4.86
C VAL A 100 10.08 17.51 6.34
N ALA A 101 9.03 18.23 6.69
CA ALA A 101 8.72 18.54 8.10
C ALA A 101 8.06 17.36 8.84
N TYR A 102 7.56 16.37 8.09
CA TYR A 102 6.88 15.20 8.64
C TYR A 102 7.23 13.97 7.81
N LEU A 103 7.66 12.90 8.50
CA LEU A 103 7.89 11.59 7.95
C LEU A 103 7.43 10.56 8.98
N SER A 104 6.71 9.53 8.54
CA SER A 104 6.30 8.42 9.40
C SER A 104 6.38 7.11 8.66
N PHE A 105 6.69 6.04 9.39
CA PHE A 105 6.66 4.66 8.91
C PHE A 105 5.65 3.89 9.76
N GLY A 106 4.87 3.03 9.10
CA GLY A 106 3.90 2.19 9.78
C GLY A 106 4.02 0.74 9.33
N LEU A 107 4.03 -0.17 10.30
CA LEU A 107 3.95 -1.60 10.04
C LEU A 107 2.48 -2.03 10.02
N LYS A 108 2.01 -2.45 8.85
CA LYS A 108 0.59 -2.71 8.61
C LYS A 108 0.33 -4.12 8.12
N GLU A 109 -0.81 -4.67 8.52
CA GLU A 109 -1.40 -5.84 7.88
C GLU A 109 -2.60 -5.39 7.03
N ASN A 110 -2.41 -5.37 5.71
CA ASN A 110 -3.45 -5.02 4.75
C ASN A 110 -4.40 -6.19 4.52
N ARG A 111 -5.66 -6.02 4.92
CA ARG A 111 -6.72 -7.04 4.85
C ARG A 111 -7.92 -6.56 4.04
N TYR A 112 -7.76 -5.53 3.19
CA TYR A 112 -8.86 -5.00 2.39
C TYR A 112 -9.53 -6.06 1.52
N SER A 113 -8.76 -7.01 0.96
CA SER A 113 -9.28 -8.11 0.16
C SER A 113 -9.90 -9.26 0.98
N ILE A 114 -9.77 -9.24 2.31
CA ILE A 114 -10.22 -10.30 3.20
C ILE A 114 -11.47 -9.86 3.98
N ASP A 115 -11.36 -8.76 4.71
CA ASP A 115 -12.41 -8.27 5.61
C ASP A 115 -12.55 -6.73 5.61
N GLY A 116 -11.82 -6.03 4.72
CA GLY A 116 -11.90 -4.58 4.61
C GLY A 116 -11.10 -3.81 5.66
N THR A 117 -10.27 -4.48 6.47
CA THR A 117 -9.50 -3.83 7.54
C THR A 117 -8.03 -3.57 7.18
N MET A 118 -7.39 -2.70 7.95
CA MET A 118 -5.96 -2.43 7.94
C MET A 118 -5.49 -2.40 9.38
N ILE A 119 -4.81 -3.45 9.84
CA ILE A 119 -4.33 -3.53 11.23
C ILE A 119 -2.99 -2.79 11.31
N SER A 120 -2.85 -1.93 12.31
CA SER A 120 -1.59 -1.28 12.66
C SER A 120 -0.89 -2.08 13.73
N HIS A 121 0.33 -2.55 13.45
CA HIS A 121 1.14 -3.26 14.44
C HIS A 121 2.03 -2.28 15.19
N ASP A 122 2.63 -1.32 14.49
CA ASP A 122 3.47 -0.29 15.10
C ASP A 122 3.60 0.92 14.16
N GLU A 123 4.08 2.05 14.68
CA GLU A 123 4.27 3.32 13.99
C GLU A 123 5.48 4.05 14.57
N ILE A 124 6.26 4.71 13.72
CA ILE A 124 7.30 5.64 14.15
C ILE A 124 7.26 6.90 13.30
N GLU A 125 7.35 8.04 13.96
CA GLU A 125 7.41 9.36 13.35
C GLU A 125 8.83 9.93 13.47
N LEU A 126 9.17 10.87 12.59
CA LEU A 126 10.48 11.51 12.50
C LEU A 126 11.03 11.97 13.85
N ASP A 127 10.21 12.62 14.68
CA ASP A 127 10.60 13.12 16.01
C ASP A 127 11.04 12.01 16.97
N ASN A 128 10.66 10.75 16.68
CA ASN A 128 11.02 9.58 17.48
C ASN A 128 12.13 8.74 16.85
N MET A 129 12.54 9.03 15.62
CA MET A 129 13.62 8.36 14.89
C MET A 129 15.00 8.85 15.34
N ILE A 130 16.04 8.06 15.07
CA ILE A 130 17.43 8.46 15.24
C ILE A 130 17.97 8.81 13.85
N THR A 131 18.50 10.03 13.70
CA THR A 131 19.17 10.49 12.49
C THR A 131 20.62 10.87 12.80
N ASP A 132 21.50 10.74 11.81
CA ASP A 132 22.88 11.20 11.93
C ASP A 132 23.03 12.71 11.64
N GLU A 133 24.28 13.20 11.67
CA GLU A 133 24.60 14.61 11.40
C GLU A 133 24.27 15.07 9.96
N ASN A 134 24.02 14.13 9.05
CA ASN A 134 23.64 14.38 7.66
C ASN A 134 22.15 14.17 7.40
N ASN A 135 21.31 14.05 8.45
CA ASN A 135 19.89 13.70 8.36
C ASN A 135 19.59 12.32 7.76
N SER A 136 20.59 11.44 7.71
CA SER A 136 20.37 10.06 7.29
C SER A 136 19.79 9.22 8.41
N PHE A 137 18.90 8.28 8.06
CA PHE A 137 18.25 7.36 8.98
C PHE A 137 18.46 5.91 8.56
N GLU A 138 18.41 5.01 9.54
CA GLU A 138 18.37 3.57 9.35
C GLU A 138 17.33 2.97 10.30
N LEU A 139 16.37 2.24 9.76
CA LEU A 139 15.37 1.46 10.46
C LEU A 139 15.57 -0.02 10.15
N ILE A 140 15.56 -0.85 11.17
CA ILE A 140 15.54 -2.31 11.05
C ILE A 140 14.11 -2.77 11.36
N LEU A 141 13.61 -3.72 10.58
CA LEU A 141 12.36 -4.41 10.85
C LEU A 141 12.73 -5.86 11.15
N SER A 142 12.45 -6.33 12.37
CA SER A 142 12.81 -7.68 12.80
C SER A 142 11.85 -8.21 13.85
N LYS A 143 11.66 -9.54 13.84
CA LYS A 143 10.92 -10.22 14.91
C LYS A 143 11.67 -10.23 16.25
N GLU A 144 12.98 -10.03 16.23
CA GLU A 144 13.84 -10.04 17.41
C GLU A 144 14.06 -8.61 17.92
N ASN A 145 13.85 -8.41 19.23
CA ASN A 145 14.21 -7.15 19.89
C ASN A 145 15.70 -6.86 19.71
N ASN A 146 16.01 -5.70 19.17
CA ASN A 146 17.36 -5.18 19.00
C ASN A 146 17.45 -3.78 19.63
N ASP A 147 18.66 -3.35 20.02
CA ASP A 147 18.91 -2.13 20.81
C ASP A 147 18.61 -0.80 20.06
N TYR A 148 18.13 -0.90 18.83
CA TYR A 148 17.71 0.24 18.01
C TYR A 148 16.20 0.48 18.22
N LYS A 149 15.73 1.73 18.22
CA LYS A 149 14.28 2.03 18.18
C LYS A 149 13.72 1.58 16.83
N ASN A 150 13.28 0.34 16.75
CA ASN A 150 12.99 -0.36 15.51
C ASN A 150 11.79 -1.31 15.66
N PHE A 151 11.14 -1.61 14.52
CA PHE A 151 9.95 -2.45 14.36
C PHE A 151 10.24 -3.94 14.58
#